data_AF-A0ABC8T4J7-F1
#
_entry.id   AF-A0ABC8T4J7-F1
#
_cell.length_a   1.000
_cell.length_b   1.000
_cell.length_c   1.000
_cell.angle_alpha   90.00
_cell.angle_beta   90.00
_cell.angle_gamma   90.00
#
_symmetry.space_group_name_H-M   'P 1'
#
loop_
_entity.id
_entity.type
_entity.pdbx_description
1 polymer ?
#
loop_
_entity_poly.entity_id
_entity_poly.type
_entity_poly.pdbx_seq_one_letter_code
_entity_poly.pdbx_strand_id
1 'polypeptide(L)'
;MTFILSVIAERRSQCCQLEFLFNYYLRMLWKYHRQSKLAKVWESVVRGLQIYPFSSKLYKSLVEISMLHTAANKLRWIFDDYCHKKPSVIIWLFALSFEMSRGYSQHRIHGLFERALANGRLHNSVVLWRCYIAYEINVVCNPSAARRIFFRAIHACPWSKKLWLDGFIKLNSVLTAKELSDLHEVMRDKEINLRTDIYEILLQDEMES
;
A
#
# COMPACT_ATOMS: atom_id res chain seq x y z
N MET A 1 -4.80 26.41 25.85
CA MET A 1 -4.81 25.02 26.40
C MET A 1 -4.75 23.94 25.32
N THR A 2 -5.34 24.15 24.14
CA THR A 2 -5.27 23.26 22.96
C THR A 2 -3.87 23.11 22.34
N PHE A 3 -3.05 24.17 22.35
CA PHE A 3 -1.70 24.17 21.77
C PHE A 3 -0.69 23.30 22.54
N ILE A 4 -0.81 23.23 23.86
CA ILE A 4 0.08 22.42 24.71
C ILE A 4 -0.27 20.93 24.57
N LEU A 5 -1.57 20.61 24.50
CA LEU A 5 -2.05 19.24 24.24
C LEU A 5 -1.64 18.74 22.85
N SER A 6 -1.68 19.60 21.81
CA SER A 6 -1.21 19.23 20.48
C SER A 6 0.30 18.97 20.47
N VAL A 7 1.11 19.84 21.08
CA VAL A 7 2.58 19.67 21.15
C VAL A 7 2.97 18.42 21.97
N ILE A 8 2.26 18.11 23.04
CA ILE A 8 2.49 16.88 23.84
C ILE A 8 2.08 15.63 23.04
N ALA A 9 0.96 15.68 22.31
CA ALA A 9 0.56 14.60 21.41
C ALA A 9 1.57 14.39 20.28
N GLU A 10 2.14 15.47 19.75
CA GLU A 10 3.17 15.45 18.71
C GLU A 10 4.49 14.88 19.23
N ARG A 11 4.95 15.29 20.43
CA ARG A 11 6.11 14.68 21.09
C ARG A 11 5.91 13.20 21.40
N ARG A 12 4.71 12.81 21.85
CA ARG A 12 4.37 11.39 22.09
C ARG A 12 4.38 10.61 20.79
N SER A 13 3.83 11.15 19.70
CA SER A 13 3.80 10.51 18.38
C SER A 13 5.18 10.20 17.80
N GLN A 14 6.20 10.94 18.23
CA GLN A 14 7.60 10.77 17.79
C GLN A 14 8.43 9.85 18.71
N CYS A 15 7.89 9.43 19.85
CA CYS A 15 8.63 8.62 20.82
C CYS A 15 8.42 7.12 20.57
N CYS A 16 9.39 6.49 19.90
CA CYS A 16 9.37 5.06 19.56
C CYS A 16 9.19 4.14 20.78
N GLN A 17 9.72 4.53 21.94
CA GLN A 17 9.59 3.75 23.17
C GLN A 17 8.16 3.72 23.70
N LEU A 18 7.45 4.85 23.65
CA LEU A 18 6.04 4.92 24.04
C LEU A 18 5.16 4.17 23.04
N GLU A 19 5.47 4.24 21.75
CA GLU A 19 4.78 3.43 20.73
C GLU A 19 5.00 1.92 20.96
N PHE A 20 6.22 1.51 21.33
CA PHE A 20 6.52 0.12 21.65
C PHE A 20 5.73 -0.38 22.85
N LEU A 21 5.74 0.37 23.96
CA LEU A 21 4.96 0.06 25.17
C LEU A 21 3.47 -0.05 24.86
N PHE A 22 2.94 0.88 24.06
CA PHE A 22 1.55 0.88 23.65
C PHE A 22 1.19 -0.35 22.81
N ASN A 23 2.05 -0.72 21.85
CA ASN A 23 1.87 -1.93 21.05
C ASN A 23 1.94 -3.21 21.89
N TYR A 24 2.82 -3.26 22.90
CA TYR A 24 2.89 -4.36 23.84
C TYR A 24 1.60 -4.49 24.67
N TYR A 25 1.10 -3.36 25.18
CA TYR A 25 -0.18 -3.29 25.88
C TYR A 25 -1.34 -3.80 25.01
N LEU A 26 -1.42 -3.37 23.75
CA LEU A 26 -2.45 -3.86 22.83
C LEU A 26 -2.34 -5.36 22.55
N ARG A 27 -1.13 -5.88 22.42
CA ARG A 27 -0.91 -7.33 22.30
C ARG A 27 -1.45 -8.09 23.51
N MET A 28 -1.23 -7.57 24.72
CA MET A 28 -1.78 -8.18 25.93
C MET A 28 -3.30 -8.10 25.95
N LEU A 29 -3.88 -6.93 25.67
CA LEU A 29 -5.34 -6.78 25.57
C LEU A 29 -5.94 -7.74 24.55
N TRP A 30 -5.31 -7.90 23.40
CA TRP A 30 -5.74 -8.83 22.37
C TRP A 30 -5.62 -10.29 22.84
N LYS A 31 -4.52 -10.68 23.49
CA LYS A 31 -4.36 -12.04 24.04
C LYS A 31 -5.46 -12.40 25.05
N TYR A 32 -5.87 -11.43 25.86
CA TYR A 32 -6.90 -11.60 26.88
C TYR A 32 -8.27 -11.02 26.46
N HIS A 33 -8.55 -10.90 25.17
CA HIS A 33 -9.82 -10.34 24.66
C HIS A 33 -11.04 -11.24 24.95
N ARG A 34 -10.85 -12.53 25.27
CA ARG A 34 -11.96 -13.36 25.76
C ARG A 34 -12.45 -12.91 27.14
N GLN A 35 -11.59 -12.28 27.93
CA GLN A 35 -11.91 -11.72 29.25
C GLN A 35 -12.23 -10.22 29.18
N SER A 36 -11.70 -9.52 28.17
CA SER A 36 -11.93 -8.10 27.92
C SER A 36 -12.74 -7.88 26.65
N LYS A 37 -13.91 -7.25 26.73
CA LYS A 37 -14.78 -7.01 25.57
C LYS A 37 -13.98 -6.46 24.37
N LEU A 38 -14.13 -7.05 23.18
CA LEU A 38 -13.45 -6.63 21.94
C LEU A 38 -13.60 -5.13 21.64
N ALA A 39 -14.71 -4.51 22.06
CA ALA A 39 -14.94 -3.07 22.00
C ALA A 39 -13.85 -2.25 22.71
N LYS A 40 -13.32 -2.73 23.84
CA LYS A 40 -12.24 -2.07 24.58
C LYS A 40 -10.93 -2.11 23.82
N VAL A 41 -10.65 -3.22 23.13
CA VAL A 41 -9.47 -3.33 22.25
C VAL A 41 -9.63 -2.37 21.08
N TRP A 42 -10.80 -2.33 20.45
CA TRP A 42 -11.12 -1.41 19.36
C TRP A 42 -10.91 0.05 19.75
N GLU A 43 -11.49 0.51 20.87
CA GLU A 43 -11.32 1.88 21.35
C GLU A 43 -9.86 2.23 21.65
N SER A 44 -9.10 1.26 22.15
CA SER A 44 -7.67 1.44 22.42
C SER A 44 -6.90 1.60 21.11
N VAL A 45 -7.19 0.77 20.09
CA VAL A 45 -6.56 0.89 18.77
C VAL A 45 -6.89 2.23 18.11
N VAL A 46 -8.16 2.67 18.12
CA VAL A 46 -8.57 3.96 17.52
C VAL A 46 -7.88 5.14 18.21
N ARG A 47 -7.81 5.15 19.55
CA ARG A 47 -7.03 6.16 20.29
C ARG A 47 -5.54 6.09 19.98
N GLY A 48 -5.01 4.87 19.86
CA GLY A 48 -3.63 4.63 19.43
C GLY A 48 -3.32 5.29 18.10
N LEU A 49 -4.20 5.15 17.10
CA LEU A 49 -4.00 5.73 15.76
C LEU A 49 -4.08 7.25 15.73
N GLN A 50 -4.80 7.88 16.66
CA GLN A 50 -4.79 9.34 16.82
C GLN A 50 -3.42 9.84 17.29
N ILE A 51 -2.71 9.04 18.11
CA ILE A 51 -1.40 9.39 18.67
C ILE A 51 -0.26 8.92 17.76
N TYR A 52 -0.37 7.72 17.17
CA TYR A 52 0.64 7.07 16.33
C TYR A 52 0.06 6.72 14.94
N PRO A 53 -0.20 7.73 14.09
CA PRO A 53 -0.91 7.56 12.82
C PRO A 53 -0.14 6.79 11.76
N PHE A 54 1.14 6.45 12.00
CA PHE A 54 1.97 5.69 11.06
C PHE A 54 2.29 4.28 11.56
N SER A 55 1.72 3.86 12.70
CA SER A 55 2.00 2.55 13.29
C SER A 55 1.31 1.43 12.50
N SER A 56 2.09 0.66 11.74
CA SER A 56 1.57 -0.49 10.96
C SER A 56 0.93 -1.57 11.84
N LYS A 57 1.42 -1.73 13.08
CA LYS A 57 0.88 -2.69 14.06
C LYS A 57 -0.55 -2.33 14.46
N LEU A 58 -0.84 -1.04 14.64
CA LEU A 58 -2.18 -0.56 14.99
C LEU A 58 -3.17 -0.79 13.85
N TYR A 59 -2.78 -0.50 12.61
CA TYR A 59 -3.62 -0.77 11.45
C TYR A 59 -3.86 -2.27 11.24
N LYS A 60 -2.85 -3.12 11.45
CA LYS A 60 -3.03 -4.57 11.42
C LYS A 60 -4.07 -5.03 12.45
N SER A 61 -3.93 -4.61 13.71
CA SER A 61 -4.91 -4.95 14.75
C SER A 61 -6.31 -4.40 14.44
N LEU A 62 -6.41 -3.21 13.86
CA LEU A 62 -7.68 -2.63 13.42
C LEU A 62 -8.36 -3.52 12.36
N VAL A 63 -7.63 -3.96 11.35
CA VAL A 63 -8.13 -4.88 10.32
C VAL A 63 -8.54 -6.22 10.93
N GLU A 64 -7.72 -6.82 11.79
CA GLU A 64 -8.02 -8.10 12.46
C GLU A 64 -9.29 -8.02 13.32
N ILE A 65 -9.45 -6.97 14.15
CA ILE A 65 -10.67 -6.76 14.95
C ILE A 65 -11.90 -6.59 14.04
N SER A 66 -11.74 -5.88 12.92
CA SER A 66 -12.83 -5.62 11.98
C SER A 66 -13.25 -6.83 11.14
N MET A 67 -12.40 -7.86 11.04
CA MET A 67 -12.82 -9.13 10.48
C MET A 67 -13.72 -9.89 11.45
N LEU A 68 -13.43 -9.79 12.75
CA LEU A 68 -14.23 -10.42 13.81
C LEU A 68 -15.55 -9.68 14.08
N HIS A 69 -15.58 -8.36 13.87
CA HIS A 69 -16.75 -7.53 14.09
C HIS A 69 -17.35 -7.12 12.74
N THR A 70 -18.63 -7.37 12.48
CA THR A 70 -19.35 -7.05 11.22
C THR A 70 -19.56 -5.54 11.00
N ALA A 71 -18.59 -4.69 11.35
CA ALA A 71 -18.65 -3.23 11.26
C ALA A 71 -17.81 -2.68 10.09
N ALA A 72 -17.91 -3.32 8.91
CA ALA A 72 -17.14 -2.92 7.72
C ALA A 72 -17.33 -1.44 7.35
N ASN A 73 -18.55 -0.92 7.47
CA ASN A 73 -18.86 0.48 7.16
C ASN A 73 -18.15 1.46 8.11
N LYS A 74 -18.06 1.14 9.41
CA LYS A 74 -17.36 1.98 10.38
C LYS A 74 -15.86 2.05 10.08
N LEU A 75 -15.26 0.92 9.70
CA LEU A 75 -13.85 0.86 9.34
C LEU A 75 -13.55 1.67 8.07
N ARG A 76 -14.44 1.62 7.07
CA ARG A 76 -14.31 2.43 5.85
C ARG A 76 -14.32 3.91 6.15
N TRP A 77 -15.27 4.37 6.96
CA TRP A 77 -15.32 5.77 7.40
C TRP A 77 -14.02 6.19 8.10
N ILE A 78 -13.46 5.32 8.94
CA ILE A 78 -12.18 5.57 9.61
C ILE A 78 -11.03 5.67 8.59
N PHE A 79 -10.91 4.72 7.68
CA PHE A 79 -9.87 4.76 6.64
C PHE A 79 -10.02 5.97 5.74
N ASP A 80 -11.24 6.26 5.29
CA ASP A 80 -11.53 7.44 4.47
C ASP A 80 -11.13 8.72 5.24
N ASP A 81 -11.50 8.87 6.52
CA ASP A 81 -11.09 10.03 7.34
C ASP A 81 -9.56 10.18 7.45
N TYR A 82 -8.85 9.08 7.75
CA TYR A 82 -7.39 9.10 7.87
C TYR A 82 -6.68 9.36 6.53
N CYS A 83 -7.19 8.78 5.43
CA CYS A 83 -6.67 9.01 4.08
C CYS A 83 -6.79 10.48 3.68
N HIS A 84 -7.85 11.19 4.09
CA HIS A 84 -8.01 12.62 3.80
C HIS A 84 -7.14 13.50 4.72
N LYS A 85 -7.09 13.21 6.03
CA LYS A 85 -6.38 14.06 7.01
C LYS A 85 -4.86 13.96 6.93
N LYS A 86 -4.33 12.74 6.83
CA LYS A 86 -2.88 12.47 6.83
C LYS A 86 -2.57 11.32 5.85
N PRO A 87 -2.64 11.57 4.53
CA PRO A 87 -2.42 10.53 3.52
C PRO A 87 -1.02 9.93 3.68
N SER A 88 -0.95 8.61 3.73
CA SER A 88 0.30 7.86 3.72
C SER A 88 0.14 6.57 2.93
N VAL A 89 1.23 6.10 2.33
CA VAL A 89 1.24 4.81 1.59
C VAL A 89 0.73 3.68 2.50
N ILE A 90 1.12 3.67 3.78
CA ILE A 90 0.73 2.65 4.75
C ILE A 90 -0.79 2.60 4.91
N ILE A 91 -1.45 3.75 5.12
CA ILE A 91 -2.91 3.79 5.32
C ILE A 91 -3.64 3.27 4.09
N TRP A 92 -3.23 3.67 2.89
CA TRP A 92 -3.82 3.18 1.64
C TRP A 92 -3.61 1.69 1.44
N LEU A 93 -2.42 1.15 1.73
CA LEU A 93 -2.16 -0.28 1.67
C LEU A 93 -3.06 -1.06 2.64
N PHE A 94 -3.28 -0.55 3.85
CA PHE A 94 -4.20 -1.18 4.79
C PHE A 94 -5.66 -1.10 4.32
N ALA A 95 -6.10 0.04 3.82
CA ALA A 95 -7.44 0.19 3.26
C ALA A 95 -7.68 -0.77 2.08
N LEU A 96 -6.71 -0.89 1.18
CA LEU A 96 -6.73 -1.84 0.05
C LEU A 96 -6.76 -3.29 0.54
N SER A 97 -5.87 -3.65 1.47
CA SER A 97 -5.83 -5.02 2.03
C SER A 97 -7.14 -5.41 2.70
N PHE A 98 -7.78 -4.47 3.41
CA PHE A 98 -9.08 -4.67 4.02
C PHE A 98 -10.16 -4.91 2.96
N GLU A 99 -10.27 -4.08 1.93
CA GLU A 99 -11.31 -4.27 0.92
C GLU A 99 -11.07 -5.55 0.09
N MET A 100 -9.81 -5.91 -0.18
CA MET A 100 -9.44 -7.16 -0.86
C MET A 100 -9.82 -8.40 -0.03
N SER A 101 -9.54 -8.40 1.28
CA SER A 101 -9.83 -9.55 2.17
C SER A 101 -11.33 -9.88 2.29
N ARG A 102 -12.20 -8.91 2.00
CA ARG A 102 -13.65 -9.06 2.11
C ARG A 102 -14.32 -9.33 0.77
N GLY A 103 -13.54 -9.44 -0.32
CA GLY A 103 -14.04 -9.77 -1.65
C GLY A 103 -14.96 -8.70 -2.25
N TYR A 104 -14.73 -7.41 -1.96
CA TYR A 104 -15.56 -6.34 -2.51
C TYR A 104 -15.30 -6.10 -4.00
N SER A 105 -16.21 -5.33 -4.63
CA SER A 105 -16.22 -5.11 -6.08
C SER A 105 -14.92 -4.47 -6.58
N GLN A 106 -14.49 -4.90 -7.78
CA GLN A 106 -13.32 -4.36 -8.48
C GLN A 106 -13.38 -2.83 -8.59
N HIS A 107 -14.58 -2.26 -8.84
CA HIS A 107 -14.79 -0.81 -8.88
C HIS A 107 -14.34 -0.08 -7.61
N ARG A 108 -14.60 -0.65 -6.43
CA ARG A 108 -14.20 -0.03 -5.16
C ARG A 108 -12.68 -0.05 -5.01
N ILE A 109 -12.04 -1.17 -5.34
CA ILE A 109 -10.59 -1.33 -5.23
C ILE A 109 -9.87 -0.39 -6.22
N HIS A 110 -10.34 -0.31 -7.47
CA HIS A 110 -9.85 0.67 -8.45
C HIS A 110 -10.03 2.10 -7.94
N GLY A 111 -11.20 2.43 -7.40
CA GLY A 111 -11.46 3.75 -6.82
C GLY A 111 -10.50 4.11 -5.69
N LEU A 112 -10.06 3.14 -4.87
CA LEU A 112 -9.04 3.37 -3.85
C LEU A 112 -7.66 3.60 -4.44
N PHE A 113 -7.24 2.80 -5.43
CA PHE A 113 -5.96 3.01 -6.12
C PHE A 113 -5.91 4.38 -6.79
N GLU A 114 -6.93 4.73 -7.57
CA GLU A 114 -6.99 6.01 -8.27
C GLU A 114 -7.01 7.19 -7.29
N ARG A 115 -7.77 7.11 -6.19
CA ARG A 115 -7.74 8.16 -5.14
C ARG A 115 -6.38 8.27 -4.46
N ALA A 116 -5.70 7.14 -4.20
CA ALA A 116 -4.38 7.15 -3.60
C ALA A 116 -3.36 7.83 -4.53
N LEU A 117 -3.40 7.50 -5.82
CA LEU A 117 -2.45 7.98 -6.83
C LEU A 117 -2.77 9.38 -7.35
N ALA A 118 -4.02 9.85 -7.23
CA ALA A 118 -4.39 11.24 -7.49
C ALA A 118 -3.78 12.22 -6.46
N ASN A 119 -3.35 11.72 -5.31
CA ASN A 119 -2.69 12.56 -4.31
C ASN A 119 -1.24 12.85 -4.72
N GLY A 120 -0.89 14.12 -4.93
CA GLY A 120 0.45 14.51 -5.39
C GLY A 120 1.61 14.02 -4.52
N ARG A 121 1.41 13.77 -3.22
CA ARG A 121 2.45 13.21 -2.33
C ARG A 121 2.67 11.72 -2.53
N LEU A 122 1.66 11.00 -3.01
CA LEU A 122 1.65 9.54 -3.14
C LEU A 122 1.72 9.09 -4.60
N HIS A 123 1.45 9.99 -5.55
CA HIS A 123 1.57 9.77 -6.99
C HIS A 123 2.94 9.18 -7.37
N ASN A 124 4.00 9.57 -6.67
CA ASN A 124 5.36 9.11 -6.94
C ASN A 124 5.73 7.83 -6.14
N SER A 125 4.74 7.17 -5.51
CA SER A 125 4.94 5.96 -4.72
C SER A 125 5.05 4.74 -5.62
N VAL A 126 6.28 4.29 -5.84
CA VAL A 126 6.59 3.04 -6.56
C VAL A 126 5.81 1.85 -5.99
N VAL A 127 5.65 1.78 -4.67
CA VAL A 127 4.97 0.65 -4.02
C VAL A 127 3.49 0.60 -4.41
N LEU A 128 2.79 1.75 -4.42
CA LEU A 128 1.37 1.78 -4.78
C LEU A 128 1.16 1.40 -6.25
N TRP A 129 1.99 1.91 -7.16
CA TRP A 129 1.93 1.53 -8.57
C TRP A 129 2.18 0.05 -8.80
N ARG A 130 3.23 -0.52 -8.20
CA ARG A 130 3.54 -1.95 -8.33
C ARG A 130 2.43 -2.82 -7.76
N CYS A 131 1.82 -2.41 -6.65
CA CYS A 131 0.64 -3.09 -6.11
C CYS A 131 -0.55 -3.03 -7.06
N TYR A 132 -0.79 -1.89 -7.72
CA TYR A 132 -1.91 -1.76 -8.65
C TYR A 132 -1.70 -2.63 -9.90
N ILE A 133 -0.50 -2.61 -10.49
CA ILE A 133 -0.15 -3.48 -11.62
C ILE A 133 -0.30 -4.96 -11.23
N ALA A 134 0.23 -5.36 -10.06
CA ALA A 134 0.11 -6.74 -9.59
C ALA A 134 -1.34 -7.16 -9.32
N TYR A 135 -2.20 -6.24 -8.86
CA TYR A 135 -3.63 -6.49 -8.68
C TYR A 135 -4.32 -6.77 -10.03
N GLU A 136 -4.03 -5.97 -11.05
CA GLU A 136 -4.63 -6.14 -12.38
C GLU A 136 -4.18 -7.42 -13.07
N ILE A 137 -2.90 -7.80 -12.92
CA ILE A 137 -2.37 -9.04 -13.49
C ILE A 137 -2.90 -10.26 -12.74
N ASN A 138 -2.76 -10.29 -11.40
CA ASN A 138 -2.92 -11.53 -10.63
C ASN A 138 -4.34 -11.73 -10.07
N VAL A 139 -5.13 -10.66 -9.93
CA VAL A 139 -6.47 -10.73 -9.30
C VAL A 139 -7.58 -10.47 -10.30
N VAL A 140 -7.45 -9.39 -11.09
CA VAL A 140 -8.45 -9.06 -12.13
C VAL A 140 -8.21 -9.86 -13.41
N CYS A 141 -6.97 -10.32 -13.63
CA CYS A 141 -6.53 -10.99 -14.86
C CYS A 141 -6.77 -10.13 -16.11
N ASN A 142 -6.51 -8.82 -16.01
CA ASN A 142 -6.65 -7.86 -17.10
C ASN A 142 -5.29 -7.29 -17.54
N PRO A 143 -4.55 -8.00 -18.41
CA PRO A 143 -3.22 -7.58 -18.85
C PRO A 143 -3.26 -6.23 -19.58
N SER A 144 -4.30 -5.95 -20.34
CA SER A 144 -4.48 -4.67 -21.05
C SER A 144 -4.59 -3.48 -20.10
N ALA A 145 -5.29 -3.64 -18.97
CA ALA A 145 -5.35 -2.63 -17.93
C ALA A 145 -4.01 -2.46 -17.22
N ALA A 146 -3.36 -3.58 -16.86
CA ALA A 146 -2.03 -3.59 -16.26
C ALA A 146 -1.00 -2.84 -17.13
N ARG A 147 -1.04 -3.05 -18.46
CA ARG A 147 -0.22 -2.31 -19.43
C ARG A 147 -0.42 -0.79 -19.34
N ARG A 148 -1.68 -0.34 -19.35
CA ARG A 148 -1.99 1.11 -19.24
C ARG A 148 -1.49 1.70 -17.93
N ILE A 149 -1.66 0.97 -16.83
CA ILE A 149 -1.22 1.41 -15.50
C ILE A 149 0.31 1.43 -15.41
N PHE A 150 0.99 0.46 -16.00
CA PHE A 150 2.45 0.42 -16.08
C PHE A 150 3.03 1.65 -16.77
N PHE A 151 2.50 2.02 -17.95
CA PHE A 151 2.97 3.22 -18.66
C PHE A 151 2.73 4.49 -17.83
N ARG A 152 1.58 4.61 -17.16
CA ARG A 152 1.35 5.72 -16.20
C ARG A 152 2.38 5.72 -15.08
N ALA A 153 2.70 4.55 -14.53
CA ALA A 153 3.61 4.40 -13.41
C ALA A 153 5.05 4.81 -13.76
N ILE A 154 5.57 4.44 -14.94
CA ILE A 154 6.94 4.82 -15.35
C ILE A 154 7.09 6.32 -15.62
N HIS A 155 6.00 6.99 -16.03
CA HIS A 155 5.97 8.45 -16.14
C HIS A 155 5.92 9.12 -14.77
N ALA A 156 5.19 8.54 -13.81
CA ALA A 156 5.13 9.03 -12.43
C ALA A 156 6.43 8.80 -11.64
N CYS A 157 7.11 7.69 -11.90
CA CYS A 157 8.27 7.22 -11.14
C CYS A 157 9.48 6.89 -12.04
N PRO A 158 10.02 7.86 -12.81
CA PRO A 158 11.07 7.59 -13.79
C PRO A 158 12.36 7.04 -13.17
N TRP A 159 12.69 7.37 -11.93
CA TRP A 159 13.91 6.92 -11.25
C TRP A 159 13.85 5.45 -10.77
N SER A 160 12.71 4.78 -10.82
CA SER A 160 12.55 3.47 -10.19
C SER A 160 12.95 2.33 -11.12
N LYS A 161 14.22 1.95 -11.14
CA LYS A 161 14.73 0.80 -11.92
C LYS A 161 13.89 -0.48 -11.75
N LYS A 162 13.44 -0.74 -10.52
CA LYS A 162 12.60 -1.91 -10.20
C LYS A 162 11.23 -1.86 -10.89
N LEU A 163 10.65 -0.66 -11.05
CA LEU A 163 9.42 -0.48 -11.79
C LEU A 163 9.63 -0.72 -13.28
N TRP A 164 10.72 -0.20 -13.87
CA TRP A 164 11.06 -0.47 -15.27
C TRP A 164 11.23 -1.97 -15.55
N LEU A 165 11.97 -2.66 -14.68
CA LEU A 165 12.17 -4.11 -14.74
C LEU A 165 10.87 -4.91 -14.65
N ASP A 166 9.89 -4.45 -13.88
CA ASP A 166 8.58 -5.10 -13.81
C ASP A 166 7.89 -5.14 -15.20
N GLY A 167 8.20 -4.20 -16.12
CA GLY A 167 7.70 -4.23 -17.49
C GLY A 167 8.23 -5.44 -18.27
N PHE A 168 9.53 -5.68 -18.20
CA PHE A 168 10.17 -6.80 -18.87
C PHE A 168 9.80 -8.15 -18.25
N ILE A 169 9.77 -8.23 -16.91
CA ILE A 169 9.55 -9.49 -16.19
C ILE A 169 8.05 -9.83 -16.15
N LYS A 170 7.20 -8.90 -15.73
CA LYS A 170 5.78 -9.19 -15.45
C LYS A 170 4.85 -8.91 -16.62
N LEU A 171 5.28 -8.08 -17.57
CA LEU A 171 4.46 -7.65 -18.70
C LEU A 171 5.07 -8.07 -20.05
N ASN A 172 6.10 -8.91 -20.08
CA ASN A 172 6.68 -9.50 -21.30
C ASN A 172 5.58 -10.05 -22.22
N SER A 173 4.67 -10.87 -21.67
CA SER A 173 3.63 -11.54 -22.46
C SER A 173 2.55 -10.59 -22.98
N VAL A 174 2.53 -9.35 -22.48
CA VAL A 174 1.51 -8.33 -22.77
C VAL A 174 2.07 -7.22 -23.66
N LEU A 175 3.35 -6.89 -23.51
CA LEU A 175 4.04 -5.87 -24.27
C LEU A 175 4.58 -6.45 -25.57
N THR A 176 4.41 -5.71 -26.65
CA THR A 176 5.00 -6.11 -27.94
C THR A 176 6.52 -5.96 -27.90
N ALA A 177 7.22 -6.73 -28.73
CA ALA A 177 8.68 -6.62 -28.89
C ALA A 177 9.13 -5.19 -29.22
N LYS A 178 8.31 -4.45 -29.99
CA LYS A 178 8.54 -3.03 -30.27
C LYS A 178 8.43 -2.18 -29.00
N GLU A 179 7.35 -2.31 -28.23
CA GLU A 179 7.18 -1.57 -26.97
C GLU A 179 8.31 -1.87 -25.97
N LEU A 180 8.79 -3.11 -25.90
CA LEU A 180 9.94 -3.48 -25.06
C LEU A 180 11.26 -2.87 -25.55
N SER A 181 11.45 -2.81 -26.87
CA SER A 181 12.60 -2.12 -27.47
C SER A 181 12.57 -0.62 -27.17
N ASP A 182 11.43 0.03 -27.41
CA ASP A 182 11.23 1.46 -27.13
C ASP A 182 11.43 1.74 -25.63
N LEU A 183 10.93 0.85 -24.75
CA LEU A 183 11.13 0.94 -23.30
C LEU A 183 12.61 0.86 -22.94
N HIS A 184 13.37 -0.03 -23.58
CA HIS A 184 14.81 -0.15 -23.38
C HIS A 184 15.55 1.12 -23.84
N GLU A 185 15.20 1.69 -24.99
CA GLU A 185 15.79 2.96 -25.44
C GLU A 185 15.58 4.09 -24.43
N VAL A 186 14.33 4.30 -23.99
CA VAL A 186 14.01 5.34 -23.00
C VAL A 186 14.71 5.07 -21.66
N MET A 187 14.88 3.81 -21.29
CA MET A 187 15.59 3.43 -20.07
C MET A 187 17.08 3.75 -20.15
N ARG A 188 17.70 3.58 -21.33
CA ARG A 188 19.10 4.00 -21.59
C ARG A 188 19.24 5.52 -21.58
N ASP A 189 18.33 6.24 -22.24
CA ASP A 189 18.34 7.70 -22.30
C ASP A 189 18.23 8.34 -20.91
N LYS A 190 17.53 7.67 -19.98
CA LYS A 190 17.41 8.10 -18.58
C LYS A 190 18.57 7.64 -17.69
N GLU A 191 19.64 7.10 -18.28
CA GLU A 191 20.83 6.57 -17.59
C GLU A 191 20.49 5.52 -16.51
N ILE A 192 19.39 4.77 -16.69
CA ILE A 192 18.99 3.71 -15.77
C ILE A 192 19.82 2.46 -16.10
N ASN A 193 21.08 2.48 -15.69
CA ASN A 193 22.03 1.43 -16.02
C ASN A 193 21.65 0.09 -15.39
N LEU A 194 21.39 -0.91 -16.24
CA LEU A 194 21.29 -2.31 -15.84
C LEU A 194 22.70 -2.85 -15.62
N ARG A 195 22.88 -3.67 -14.57
CA ARG A 195 24.19 -4.26 -14.24
C ARG A 195 24.40 -5.61 -14.93
N THR A 196 23.35 -6.06 -15.63
CA THR A 196 23.12 -7.38 -16.19
C THR A 196 22.40 -7.14 -17.51
N ASP A 197 22.76 -7.83 -18.57
CA ASP A 197 22.14 -7.63 -19.88
C ASP A 197 20.65 -8.00 -19.82
N ILE A 198 19.79 -7.21 -20.49
CA ILE A 198 18.33 -7.43 -20.50
C ILE A 198 17.98 -8.85 -20.98
N TYR A 199 18.77 -9.36 -21.93
CA TYR A 199 18.62 -10.70 -22.46
C TYR A 199 18.88 -11.79 -21.41
N GLU A 200 19.83 -11.60 -20.49
CA GLU A 200 20.06 -12.56 -19.39
C GLU A 200 18.88 -12.60 -18.41
N ILE A 201 18.23 -11.46 -18.16
CA ILE A 201 17.05 -11.38 -17.28
C ILE A 201 15.86 -12.10 -17.93
N LEU A 202 15.62 -11.86 -19.22
CA LEU A 202 14.53 -12.52 -19.95
C LEU A 202 14.75 -14.03 -20.09
N LEU A 203 16.00 -14.48 -20.26
CA LEU A 203 16.35 -15.89 -20.35
C LEU A 203 16.22 -16.63 -19.00
N GLN A 204 16.46 -15.96 -17.87
CA GLN A 204 16.29 -16.58 -16.56
C GLN A 204 14.81 -16.90 -16.25
N ASP A 205 13.88 -16.02 -16.62
CA ASP A 205 12.44 -16.27 -16.40
C ASP A 205 11.90 -17.39 -17.31
N GLU A 206 12.44 -17.58 -18.51
CA GLU A 206 12.06 -18.69 -19.41
C GLU A 206 12.54 -20.06 -18.90
N MET A 207 13.61 -20.10 -18.10
CA MET A 207 14.15 -21.34 -17.52
C MET A 207 13.48 -21.75 -16.20
N GLU A 208 12.78 -20.83 -15.53
CA GLU A 208 12.11 -21.06 -14.23
C GLU A 208 10.58 -21.28 -14.34
N SER A 209 10.02 -21.28 -15.57
CA SER A 209 8.60 -21.52 -15.89
C SER A 209 8.28 -22.99 -16.15
#